data_AF-X1D2Y4-F1
#
_entry.id   AF-X1D2Y4-F1
#
_cell.length_a   1.000
_cell.length_b   1.000
_cell.length_c   1.000
_cell.angle_alpha   90.00
_cell.angle_beta   90.00
_cell.angle_gamma   90.00
#
_symmetry.space_group_name_H-M   'P 1'
#
loop_
_entity.id
_entity.type
_entity.pdbx_description
1 polymer ?
#
loop_
_entity_poly.entity_id
_entity_poly.type
_entity_poly.pdbx_seq_one_letter_code
_entity_poly.pdbx_strand_id
1 'polypeptide(L)'
;LLHDAVEDQGGLGTLNEIRMRYGPRVAEIVLSVSDAYEDPKPPWRERKEDYIASIRTADLSALRVSLADKVYNARATLMDIEQEGESGWSRFNGGKDGTLWYYHQLIGSYRERGSSKLLQELIRVIGELDEISEGYNGNDNHNNDG
;
A
#
# COMPACT_ATOMS: atom_id res chain seq x y z
N LEU A 1 -5.76 -8.13 1.28
CA LEU A 1 -6.65 -8.84 0.31
C LEU A 1 -7.44 -7.97 -0.72
N LEU A 2 -6.91 -6.86 -1.27
CA LEU A 2 -7.53 -6.20 -2.45
C LEU A 2 -6.55 -5.38 -3.33
N HIS A 3 -5.35 -5.03 -2.86
CA HIS A 3 -4.33 -4.43 -3.74
C HIS A 3 -3.65 -5.47 -4.65
N ASP A 4 -3.44 -6.71 -4.19
CA ASP A 4 -2.93 -7.79 -5.04
C ASP A 4 -3.96 -8.24 -6.10
N ALA A 5 -5.26 -8.03 -5.86
CA ALA A 5 -6.32 -8.27 -6.83
C ALA A 5 -6.32 -7.26 -8.00
N VAL A 6 -5.81 -6.04 -7.77
CA VAL A 6 -5.64 -5.02 -8.82
C VAL A 6 -4.42 -5.34 -9.69
N GLU A 7 -3.41 -5.99 -9.13
CA GLU A 7 -2.17 -6.30 -9.84
C GLU A 7 -2.29 -7.54 -10.75
N ASP A 8 -3.18 -8.51 -10.45
CA ASP A 8 -3.41 -9.72 -11.27
C ASP A 8 -4.72 -9.77 -12.08
N GLN A 9 -5.73 -8.92 -11.83
CA GLN A 9 -7.01 -8.93 -12.59
C GLN A 9 -7.46 -7.57 -13.14
N GLY A 10 -6.69 -7.00 -14.07
CA GLY A 10 -7.35 -6.45 -15.26
C GLY A 10 -7.45 -4.93 -15.45
N GLY A 11 -6.38 -4.17 -15.16
CA GLY A 11 -6.18 -2.84 -15.76
C GLY A 11 -7.42 -1.93 -15.68
N LEU A 12 -8.02 -1.59 -16.83
CA LEU A 12 -9.22 -0.74 -16.99
C LEU A 12 -10.42 -1.12 -16.09
N GLY A 13 -10.49 -2.35 -15.55
CA GLY A 13 -11.53 -2.80 -14.62
C GLY A 13 -11.51 -2.07 -13.27
N THR A 14 -10.31 -1.85 -12.71
CA THR A 14 -10.15 -1.15 -11.41
C THR A 14 -10.58 0.31 -11.52
N LEU A 15 -10.31 0.94 -12.66
CA LEU A 15 -10.72 2.31 -12.94
C LEU A 15 -12.25 2.46 -12.95
N ASN A 16 -12.96 1.49 -13.53
CA ASN A 16 -14.42 1.49 -13.57
C ASN A 16 -15.03 1.24 -12.19
N GLU A 17 -14.43 0.40 -11.35
CA GLU A 17 -14.89 0.25 -9.97
C GLU A 17 -14.69 1.53 -9.14
N ILE A 18 -13.54 2.19 -9.30
CA ILE A 18 -13.27 3.47 -8.65
C ILE A 18 -14.26 4.53 -9.14
N ARG A 19 -14.58 4.52 -10.43
CA ARG A 19 -15.60 5.38 -11.05
C ARG A 19 -17.00 5.12 -10.48
N MET A 20 -17.37 3.86 -10.26
CA MET A 20 -18.67 3.49 -9.72
C MET A 20 -18.80 3.75 -8.22
N ARG A 21 -17.76 3.52 -7.42
CA ARG A 21 -17.82 3.68 -5.95
C ARG A 21 -17.54 5.11 -5.48
N TYR A 22 -16.66 5.83 -6.16
CA TYR A 22 -16.15 7.13 -5.71
C TYR A 22 -16.42 8.27 -6.69
N GLY A 23 -17.04 7.95 -7.83
CA GLY A 23 -17.45 8.91 -8.83
C GLY A 23 -16.35 9.23 -9.86
N PRO A 24 -16.74 9.81 -11.01
CA PRO A 24 -15.87 10.03 -12.16
C PRO A 24 -14.67 10.94 -11.86
N ARG A 25 -14.80 11.90 -10.94
CA ARG A 25 -13.70 12.81 -10.59
C ARG A 25 -12.59 12.12 -9.80
N VAL A 26 -12.94 11.17 -8.92
CA VAL A 26 -11.94 10.36 -8.20
C VAL A 26 -11.29 9.36 -9.15
N ALA A 27 -12.06 8.78 -10.07
CA ALA A 27 -11.51 7.91 -11.10
C ALA A 27 -10.57 8.65 -12.06
N GLU A 28 -10.89 9.87 -12.50
CA GLU A 28 -9.98 10.69 -13.32
C GLU A 28 -8.71 11.07 -12.59
N ILE A 29 -8.81 11.39 -11.30
CA ILE A 29 -7.62 11.65 -10.49
C ILE A 29 -6.80 10.36 -10.39
N VAL A 30 -7.40 9.24 -9.99
CA VAL A 30 -6.70 7.94 -9.92
C VAL A 30 -6.09 7.56 -11.27
N LEU A 31 -6.79 7.79 -12.39
CA LEU A 31 -6.27 7.60 -13.75
C LEU A 31 -5.03 8.45 -14.01
N SER A 32 -5.07 9.72 -13.61
CA SER A 32 -3.94 10.64 -13.78
C SER A 32 -2.73 10.30 -12.92
N VAL A 33 -2.89 9.43 -11.92
CA VAL A 33 -1.82 8.92 -11.03
C VAL A 33 -1.58 7.41 -11.16
N SER A 34 -2.24 6.73 -12.10
CA SER A 34 -2.07 5.30 -12.30
C SER A 34 -0.95 5.06 -13.29
N ASP A 35 0.22 4.72 -12.76
CA ASP A 35 1.41 4.48 -13.55
C ASP A 35 1.31 3.25 -14.45
N ALA A 36 1.57 3.54 -15.73
CA ALA A 36 1.92 2.67 -16.85
C ALA A 36 0.76 2.11 -17.71
N TYR A 37 0.50 2.85 -18.80
CA TYR A 37 -0.01 2.30 -20.06
C TYR A 37 1.08 1.61 -20.90
N GLU A 38 2.33 1.63 -20.42
CA GLU A 38 3.48 1.08 -21.13
C GLU A 38 3.59 -0.43 -20.91
N ASP A 39 3.83 -1.15 -22.01
CA ASP A 39 4.10 -2.58 -22.05
C ASP A 39 5.51 -2.80 -22.63
N PRO A 40 6.45 -3.39 -21.86
CA PRO A 40 6.27 -3.93 -20.52
C PRO A 40 6.13 -2.86 -19.44
N LYS A 41 5.38 -3.19 -18.39
CA LYS A 41 5.19 -2.32 -17.23
C LYS A 41 6.55 -1.97 -16.60
N PRO A 42 6.74 -0.72 -16.16
CA PRO A 42 7.90 -0.32 -15.36
C PRO A 42 8.03 -1.16 -14.09
N PRO A 43 9.27 -1.29 -13.57
CA PRO A 43 9.54 -1.94 -12.29
C PRO A 43 8.61 -1.46 -11.16
N TRP A 44 8.22 -2.38 -10.28
CA TRP A 44 7.32 -2.09 -9.15
C TRP A 44 7.79 -0.88 -8.33
N ARG A 45 9.10 -0.79 -8.05
CA ARG A 45 9.70 0.27 -7.26
C ARG A 45 9.48 1.64 -7.87
N GLU A 46 9.70 1.77 -9.17
CA GLU A 46 9.53 3.02 -9.94
C GLU A 46 8.08 3.52 -9.84
N ARG A 47 7.10 2.64 -10.10
CA ARG A 47 5.67 2.97 -9.95
C ARG A 47 5.30 3.42 -8.53
N LYS A 48 5.97 2.90 -7.49
CA LYS A 48 5.71 3.35 -6.11
C LYS A 48 6.32 4.71 -5.85
N GLU A 49 7.51 4.99 -6.37
CA GLU A 49 8.21 6.28 -6.24
C GLU A 49 7.42 7.40 -6.94
N ASP A 50 6.90 7.15 -8.14
CA ASP A 50 6.05 8.08 -8.89
C ASP A 50 4.75 8.40 -8.14
N TYR A 51 4.08 7.37 -7.62
CA TYR A 51 2.92 7.55 -6.76
C TYR A 51 3.25 8.36 -5.49
N ILE A 52 4.37 8.10 -4.82
CA ILE A 52 4.83 8.87 -3.65
C ILE A 52 5.04 10.34 -4.03
N ALA A 53 5.63 10.62 -5.19
CA ALA A 53 5.85 11.97 -5.68
C ALA A 53 4.53 12.70 -5.94
N SER A 54 3.54 12.01 -6.52
CA SER A 54 2.23 12.58 -6.83
C SER A 54 1.45 13.08 -5.60
N ILE A 55 1.65 12.47 -4.43
CA ILE A 55 1.00 12.86 -3.17
C ILE A 55 1.34 14.30 -2.81
N ARG A 56 2.51 14.80 -3.22
CA ARG A 56 2.94 16.17 -2.93
C ARG A 56 2.13 17.24 -3.66
N THR A 57 1.53 16.89 -4.79
CA THR A 57 0.80 17.83 -5.65
C THR A 57 -0.70 17.54 -5.76
N ALA A 58 -1.15 16.35 -5.35
CA ALA A 58 -2.56 15.94 -5.44
C ALA A 58 -3.54 16.82 -4.64
N ASP A 59 -4.80 16.86 -5.08
CA ASP A 59 -5.88 17.59 -4.39
C ASP A 59 -6.20 17.01 -3.00
N LEU A 60 -6.57 17.87 -2.04
CA LEU A 60 -6.87 17.44 -0.67
C LEU A 60 -8.01 16.42 -0.58
N SER A 61 -9.03 16.49 -1.45
CA SER A 61 -10.11 15.51 -1.51
C SER A 61 -9.62 14.15 -1.99
N ALA A 62 -8.75 14.12 -3.01
CA ALA A 62 -8.15 12.89 -3.50
C ALA A 62 -7.22 12.26 -2.45
N LEU A 63 -6.43 13.07 -1.77
CA LEU A 63 -5.56 12.61 -0.68
C LEU A 63 -6.35 11.95 0.46
N ARG A 64 -7.52 12.49 0.83
CA ARG A 64 -8.37 11.88 1.86
C ARG A 64 -8.89 10.52 1.46
N VAL A 65 -9.36 10.37 0.22
CA VAL A 65 -9.83 9.08 -0.31
C VAL A 65 -8.66 8.09 -0.39
N SER A 66 -7.54 8.54 -0.93
CA SER A 66 -6.30 7.78 -1.03
C SER A 66 -5.82 7.28 0.34
N LEU A 67 -5.81 8.14 1.34
CA LEU A 67 -5.42 7.78 2.70
C LEU A 67 -6.38 6.79 3.35
N ALA A 68 -7.70 6.93 3.12
CA ALA A 68 -8.69 5.97 3.60
C ALA A 68 -8.49 4.58 2.98
N ASP A 69 -8.20 4.52 1.69
CA ASP A 69 -7.83 3.27 1.00
C ASP A 69 -6.56 2.67 1.62
N LYS A 70 -5.51 3.46 1.84
CA LYS A 70 -4.26 2.96 2.45
C LYS A 70 -4.45 2.44 3.88
N VAL A 71 -5.30 3.07 4.70
CA VAL A 71 -5.65 2.55 6.03
C VAL A 71 -6.34 1.19 5.92
N TYR A 72 -7.32 1.06 5.03
CA TYR A 72 -8.03 -0.20 4.83
C TYR A 72 -7.08 -1.31 4.40
N ASN A 73 -6.19 -1.03 3.43
CA ASN A 73 -5.23 -2.00 2.93
C ASN A 73 -4.20 -2.38 3.99
N ALA A 74 -3.68 -1.42 4.75
CA ALA A 74 -2.74 -1.69 5.83
C ALA A 74 -3.36 -2.61 6.90
N ARG A 75 -4.63 -2.37 7.27
CA ARG A 75 -5.35 -3.23 8.23
C ARG A 75 -5.57 -4.64 7.70
N ALA A 76 -5.93 -4.76 6.42
CA ALA A 76 -6.09 -6.06 5.78
C ALA A 76 -4.74 -6.81 5.75
N THR A 77 -3.66 -6.12 5.38
CA THR A 77 -2.30 -6.68 5.42
C THR A 77 -1.92 -7.11 6.83
N LEU A 78 -2.19 -6.31 7.86
CA LEU A 78 -1.91 -6.69 9.25
C LEU A 78 -2.62 -7.99 9.63
N MET A 79 -3.92 -8.10 9.38
CA MET A 79 -4.69 -9.33 9.65
C MET A 79 -4.15 -10.53 8.87
N ASP A 80 -3.79 -10.32 7.61
CA ASP A 80 -3.22 -11.32 6.71
C ASP A 80 -1.87 -11.84 7.29
N ILE A 81 -0.99 -10.95 7.75
CA ILE A 81 0.31 -11.31 8.35
C ILE A 81 0.17 -11.93 9.75
N GLU A 82 -0.79 -11.49 10.56
CA GLU A 82 -1.09 -12.11 11.86
C GLU A 82 -1.55 -13.56 11.72
N GLN A 83 -2.28 -13.89 10.64
CA GLN A 83 -2.79 -15.24 10.40
C GLN A 83 -1.75 -16.17 9.73
N GLU A 84 -0.99 -15.65 8.77
CA GLU A 84 -0.12 -16.46 7.91
C GLU A 84 1.38 -16.32 8.23
N GLY A 85 1.75 -15.39 9.12
CA GLY A 85 3.13 -15.08 9.47
C GLY A 85 3.96 -14.60 8.28
N GLU A 86 5.24 -15.00 8.24
CA GLU A 86 6.19 -14.66 7.16
C GLU A 86 5.65 -15.00 5.76
N SER A 87 4.92 -16.11 5.63
CA SER A 87 4.37 -16.55 4.34
C SER A 87 3.38 -15.55 3.75
N GLY A 88 2.71 -14.75 4.59
CA GLY A 88 1.79 -13.71 4.17
C GLY A 88 2.47 -12.59 3.37
N TRP A 89 3.80 -12.43 3.44
CA TRP A 89 4.54 -11.44 2.64
C TRP A 89 4.73 -11.86 1.19
N SER A 90 4.64 -13.16 0.88
CA SER A 90 4.91 -13.71 -0.45
C SER A 90 3.94 -13.21 -1.54
N ARG A 91 2.76 -12.73 -1.15
CA ARG A 91 1.76 -12.15 -2.05
C ARG A 91 2.12 -10.75 -2.56
N PHE A 92 3.02 -10.05 -1.88
CA PHE A 92 3.37 -8.67 -2.24
C PHE A 92 4.57 -8.63 -3.17
N ASN A 93 4.43 -7.89 -4.29
CA ASN A 93 5.51 -7.69 -5.26
C ASN A 93 6.77 -7.02 -4.67
N GLY A 94 6.62 -6.25 -3.59
CA GLY A 94 7.75 -5.66 -2.86
C GLY A 94 8.34 -6.56 -1.77
N GLY A 95 7.77 -7.74 -1.53
CA GLY A 95 8.03 -8.53 -0.33
C GLY A 95 7.79 -7.74 0.95
N LYS A 96 8.32 -8.23 2.07
CA LYS A 96 8.26 -7.57 3.38
C LYS A 96 8.89 -6.18 3.36
N ASP A 97 10.19 -6.12 3.09
CA ASP A 97 10.97 -4.88 3.19
C ASP A 97 10.50 -3.81 2.21
N GLY A 98 10.16 -4.18 0.98
CA GLY A 98 9.64 -3.24 0.00
C GLY A 98 8.26 -2.71 0.39
N THR A 99 7.37 -3.57 0.90
CA THR A 99 6.03 -3.15 1.32
C THR A 99 6.10 -2.21 2.53
N LEU A 100 6.92 -2.52 3.54
CA LEU A 100 7.14 -1.64 4.69
C LEU A 100 7.77 -0.31 4.25
N TRP A 101 8.82 -0.35 3.42
CA TRP A 101 9.40 0.86 2.85
C TRP A 101 8.35 1.74 2.17
N TYR A 102 7.47 1.15 1.35
CA TYR A 102 6.45 1.89 0.63
C TYR A 102 5.50 2.60 1.59
N TYR A 103 4.99 1.89 2.61
CA TYR A 103 4.11 2.51 3.61
C TYR A 103 4.79 3.61 4.42
N HIS A 104 6.07 3.45 4.77
CA HIS A 104 6.84 4.49 5.46
C HIS A 104 7.01 5.74 4.60
N GLN A 105 7.31 5.60 3.31
CA GLN A 105 7.37 6.74 2.39
C GLN A 105 6.01 7.43 2.23
N LEU A 106 4.92 6.66 2.13
CA LEU A 106 3.57 7.21 2.06
C LEU A 106 3.23 8.03 3.30
N ILE A 107 3.50 7.53 4.49
CA ILE A 107 3.27 8.24 5.75
C ILE A 107 4.04 9.57 5.74
N GLY A 108 5.31 9.56 5.29
CA GLY A 108 6.11 10.77 5.11
C GLY A 108 5.43 11.79 4.21
N SER A 109 5.06 11.39 2.98
CA SER A 109 4.40 12.27 2.02
C SER A 109 3.04 12.77 2.50
N TYR A 110 2.23 11.94 3.16
CA TYR A 110 0.95 12.40 3.72
C TYR A 110 1.15 13.40 4.87
N ARG A 111 2.15 13.19 5.73
CA ARG A 111 2.49 14.13 6.81
C ARG A 111 2.85 15.52 6.29
N GLU A 112 3.58 15.60 5.18
CA GLU A 112 3.90 16.88 4.52
C GLU A 112 2.63 17.63 4.08
N ARG A 113 1.55 16.91 3.73
CA ARG A 113 0.27 17.49 3.31
C ARG A 113 -0.66 17.83 4.49
N GLY A 114 -0.38 17.34 5.69
CA GLY A 114 -1.08 17.67 6.93
C GLY A 114 -1.41 16.47 7.81
N SER A 115 -1.98 16.74 8.98
CA SER A 115 -2.39 15.70 9.94
C SER A 115 -3.88 15.39 9.86
N SER A 116 -4.26 14.13 10.02
CA SER A 116 -5.65 13.69 10.12
C SER A 116 -5.76 12.43 10.97
N LYS A 117 -6.97 12.13 11.46
CA LYS A 117 -7.23 10.87 12.21
C LYS A 117 -6.90 9.62 11.39
N LEU A 118 -7.15 9.67 10.07
CA LEU A 118 -6.80 8.57 9.17
C LEU A 118 -5.29 8.38 9.04
N LEU A 119 -4.51 9.48 9.06
CA LEU A 119 -3.05 9.39 9.01
C LEU A 119 -2.50 8.78 10.29
N GLN A 120 -3.03 9.19 11.45
CA GLN A 120 -2.65 8.59 12.74
C GLN A 120 -2.99 7.10 12.80
N GLU A 121 -4.13 6.72 12.24
CA GLU A 121 -4.50 5.31 12.15
C GLU A 121 -3.57 4.52 11.22
N LEU A 122 -3.19 5.09 10.06
CA LEU A 122 -2.21 4.45 9.18
C LEU A 122 -0.89 4.26 9.93
N ILE A 123 -0.40 5.28 10.63
CA ILE A 123 0.83 5.20 11.43
C ILE A 123 0.74 4.09 12.47
N ARG A 124 -0.37 3.99 13.19
CA ARG A 124 -0.58 2.94 14.21
C ARG A 124 -0.48 1.54 13.60
N VAL A 125 -1.22 1.30 12.51
CA VAL A 125 -1.27 -0.02 11.86
C VAL A 125 0.09 -0.41 11.26
N ILE A 126 0.82 0.55 10.68
CA ILE A 126 2.17 0.27 10.16
C ILE A 126 3.16 0.00 11.30
N GLY A 127 3.02 0.67 12.45
CA GLY A 127 3.82 0.35 13.64
C GLY A 127 3.59 -1.08 14.15
N GLU A 128 2.34 -1.54 14.18
CA GLU A 128 2.01 -2.94 14.52
C GLU A 128 2.61 -3.94 13.51
N LEU A 129 2.59 -3.59 12.22
CA LEU A 129 3.25 -4.39 11.18
C LEU A 129 4.77 -4.44 11.34
N ASP A 130 5.41 -3.33 11.73
CA ASP A 130 6.85 -3.29 12.00
C ASP A 130 7.20 -4.19 13.20
N GLU A 131 6.44 -4.11 14.30
CA GLU A 131 6.66 -4.94 15.50
C GLU A 131 6.54 -6.44 15.21
N ILE A 132 5.49 -6.84 14.47
CA ILE A 132 5.29 -8.24 14.06
C ILE A 132 6.42 -8.69 13.12
N SER A 133 6.84 -7.81 12.22
CA SER A 133 7.93 -8.07 11.27
C SER A 133 9.26 -8.30 11.96
N GLU A 134 9.58 -7.52 13.00
CA GLU A 134 10.78 -7.72 13.81
C GLU A 134 10.70 -8.97 14.68
N GLY A 135 9.51 -9.29 15.22
CA GLY A 135 9.25 -10.49 16.02
C GLY A 135 9.49 -11.79 15.25
N TYR A 136 9.17 -11.84 13.95
CA TYR A 136 9.47 -13.01 13.11
C TYR A 136 10.97 -13.17 12.84
N ASN A 137 11.71 -12.08 12.61
CA ASN A 137 13.15 -12.14 12.37
C ASN A 137 13.95 -12.68 13.59
N GLY A 138 13.38 -12.61 14.80
CA GLY A 138 14.00 -13.10 16.03
C GLY A 138 13.80 -14.59 16.33
N ASN A 139 12.87 -15.26 15.64
CA ASN A 139 12.45 -16.62 15.99
C ASN A 139 13.01 -17.72 15.07
N ASP A 140 13.77 -17.36 14.02
CA ASP A 140 14.34 -18.29 13.04
C ASP A 140 15.70 -18.90 13.46
N ASN A 141 16.10 -18.80 14.73
CA ASN A 141 17.42 -19.22 15.19
C ASN A 141 17.43 -20.35 16.23
N HIS A 142 16.40 -21.18 16.28
CA HIS A 142 16.43 -22.46 17.01
C HIS A 142 15.68 -23.52 16.22
N ASN A 143 16.42 -24.38 15.52
CA ASN A 143 16.23 -25.84 15.44
C ASN A 143 16.99 -26.40 14.22
N ASN A 144 18.31 -26.56 14.36
CA ASN A 144 19.01 -27.65 13.69
C ASN A 144 20.27 -28.03 14.47
N ASP A 145 20.05 -28.70 15.61
CA ASP A 145 21.03 -29.61 16.21
C ASP A 145 20.23 -30.70 16.93
N GLY A 146 20.15 -31.87 16.29
CA GLY A 146 19.47 -33.07 16.79
C GLY A 146 19.65 -34.25 15.84
#